data_AF-A0A2D5RP37-F1
#
_entry.id   AF-A0A2D5RP37-F1
#
_cell.length_a   1.000
_cell.length_b   1.000
_cell.length_c   1.000
_cell.angle_alpha   90.00
_cell.angle_beta   90.00
_cell.angle_gamma   90.00
#
_symmetry.space_group_name_H-M   'P 1'
#
loop_
_entity.id
_entity.type
_entity.pdbx_description
1 polymer ?
#
loop_
_entity_poly.entity_id
_entity_poly.type
_entity_poly.pdbx_seq_one_letter_code
_entity_poly.pdbx_strand_id
1 'polypeptide(L)'
;MLFDAHAATLSPNEQFVLDLVIVTVAVASLIFTDNKFNSKKPGLIFTILVVLAISGRLLLNPIPNVQPVTFLVIMVGIYFGISYSIAFATIVTLSSNVILEHGIWSNYQIIGWASVGILAALLRNQFIQNEKLNITNLAIFAAFSGFLFDWIVSLSILHNVDTSFFLIYLLNGFFFDLLHVVGNVVFVAWFANPLSELMNRHTDLTTPKAVPELASN
;
A
#
# COMPACT_ATOMS: atom_id res chain seq x y z
N MET A 1 -19.68 -5.14 25.15
CA MET A 1 -18.23 -4.88 25.28
C MET A 1 -17.67 -4.85 23.88
N LEU A 2 -17.28 -3.67 23.39
CA LEU A 2 -16.44 -3.60 22.18
C LEU A 2 -15.12 -4.27 22.57
N PHE A 3 -14.78 -5.36 21.88
CA PHE A 3 -13.45 -5.94 22.00
C PHE A 3 -12.46 -4.84 21.61
N ASP A 4 -11.52 -4.51 22.50
CA ASP A 4 -10.38 -3.69 22.11
C ASP A 4 -9.54 -4.53 21.16
N ALA A 5 -9.90 -4.44 19.87
CA ALA A 5 -9.47 -5.36 18.84
C ALA A 5 -7.98 -5.26 18.50
N HIS A 6 -7.32 -4.26 19.10
CA HIS A 6 -5.95 -3.87 18.84
C HIS A 6 -5.01 -4.28 19.97
N ALA A 7 -5.50 -4.80 21.11
CA ALA A 7 -4.69 -5.00 22.31
C ALA A 7 -3.99 -6.37 22.40
N ALA A 8 -3.15 -6.73 21.42
CA ALA A 8 -2.08 -7.71 21.63
C ALA A 8 -0.75 -6.95 21.63
N THR A 9 -0.04 -7.00 22.76
CA THR A 9 1.24 -6.32 22.91
C THR A 9 2.35 -7.36 22.89
N LEU A 10 3.20 -7.31 21.87
CA LEU A 10 4.55 -7.88 21.99
C LEU A 10 5.28 -7.16 23.11
N SER A 11 6.25 -7.83 23.76
CA SER A 11 7.13 -7.10 24.67
C SER A 11 7.85 -5.98 23.91
N PRO A 12 8.23 -4.87 24.56
CA PRO A 12 8.90 -3.76 23.88
C PRO A 12 10.13 -4.18 23.07
N ASN A 13 10.88 -5.18 23.54
CA ASN A 13 12.05 -5.70 22.86
C ASN A 13 11.70 -6.52 21.61
N GLU A 14 10.66 -7.35 21.68
CA GLU A 14 10.20 -8.15 20.52
C GLU A 14 9.62 -7.25 19.44
N GLN A 15 8.82 -6.24 19.82
CA GLN A 15 8.28 -5.26 18.88
C GLN A 15 9.40 -4.48 18.20
N PHE A 16 10.40 -4.02 18.97
CA PHE A 16 11.55 -3.31 18.42
C PHE A 16 12.34 -4.14 17.41
N VAL A 17 12.60 -5.42 17.71
CA VAL A 17 13.32 -6.32 16.79
C VAL A 17 12.52 -6.53 15.50
N LEU A 18 11.21 -6.74 15.60
CA LEU A 18 10.35 -6.91 14.43
C LEU A 18 10.32 -5.64 13.55
N ASP A 19 10.14 -4.47 14.16
CA ASP A 19 10.16 -3.18 13.45
C ASP A 19 11.52 -2.95 12.75
N LEU A 20 12.63 -3.29 13.42
CA LEU A 20 13.97 -3.21 12.83
C LEU A 20 14.12 -4.11 11.59
N VAL A 21 13.61 -5.35 11.65
CA VAL A 21 13.63 -6.27 10.51
C VAL A 21 12.79 -5.72 9.36
N ILE A 22 11.57 -5.24 9.63
CA ILE A 22 10.68 -4.67 8.61
C ILE A 22 11.31 -3.45 7.93
N VAL A 23 11.91 -2.53 8.71
CA VAL A 23 12.60 -1.36 8.17
C VAL A 23 13.82 -1.79 7.35
N THR A 24 14.59 -2.78 7.81
CA THR A 24 15.76 -3.29 7.07
C THR A 24 15.35 -3.86 5.71
N VAL A 25 14.28 -4.65 5.67
CA VAL A 25 13.75 -5.20 4.41
C VAL A 25 13.29 -4.08 3.48
N ALA A 26 12.57 -3.08 4.00
CA ALA A 26 12.13 -1.92 3.22
C ALA A 26 13.31 -1.15 2.63
N VAL A 27 14.31 -0.80 3.44
CA VAL A 27 15.52 -0.08 3.01
C VAL A 27 16.32 -0.90 2.00
N ALA A 28 16.54 -2.18 2.26
CA ALA A 28 17.24 -3.06 1.33
C ALA A 28 16.54 -3.08 -0.03
N SER A 29 15.20 -3.20 -0.05
CA SER A 29 14.41 -3.21 -1.27
C SER A 29 14.60 -1.94 -2.12
N LEU A 30 14.68 -0.75 -1.48
CA LEU A 30 14.95 0.51 -2.16
C LEU A 30 16.37 0.56 -2.72
N ILE A 31 17.39 0.20 -1.92
CA ILE A 31 18.80 0.23 -2.36
C ILE A 31 19.04 -0.67 -3.56
N PHE A 32 18.48 -1.89 -3.55
CA PHE A 32 18.59 -2.82 -4.68
C PHE A 32 17.93 -2.28 -5.97
N THR A 33 16.96 -1.38 -5.83
CA THR A 33 16.19 -0.82 -6.94
C THR A 33 16.86 0.44 -7.50
N ASP A 34 17.35 1.31 -6.64
CA ASP A 34 17.95 2.60 -7.02
C ASP A 34 19.27 2.45 -7.78
N ASN A 35 20.02 1.36 -7.58
CA ASN A 35 21.22 1.04 -8.35
C ASN A 35 20.98 0.81 -9.86
N LYS A 36 19.73 0.86 -10.33
CA LYS A 36 19.32 0.53 -11.70
C LYS A 36 18.84 1.73 -12.53
N PHE A 37 18.66 2.93 -11.95
CA PHE A 37 18.05 4.07 -12.63
C PHE A 37 19.06 5.20 -12.92
N ASN A 38 19.32 5.45 -14.21
CA ASN A 38 20.09 6.59 -14.70
C ASN A 38 19.13 7.57 -15.40
N SER A 39 19.02 8.81 -14.88
CA SER A 39 18.53 10.06 -15.53
C SER A 39 17.20 10.71 -15.12
N LYS A 40 16.29 10.07 -14.34
CA LYS A 40 15.12 10.75 -13.72
C LYS A 40 15.17 10.71 -12.18
N LYS A 41 14.38 11.56 -11.50
CA LYS A 41 14.28 11.65 -10.02
C LYS A 41 12.99 10.98 -9.47
N PRO A 42 12.79 9.66 -9.63
CA PRO A 42 11.58 8.97 -9.14
C PRO A 42 11.40 9.11 -7.63
N GLY A 43 12.50 9.19 -6.87
CA GLY A 43 12.48 9.37 -5.42
C GLY A 43 11.70 10.61 -4.95
N LEU A 44 11.72 11.72 -5.70
CA LEU A 44 10.99 12.93 -5.31
C LEU A 44 9.47 12.72 -5.37
N ILE A 45 8.96 12.15 -6.47
CA ILE A 45 7.52 11.86 -6.60
C ILE A 45 7.10 10.83 -5.55
N PHE A 46 7.92 9.80 -5.33
CA PHE A 46 7.68 8.84 -4.27
C PHE A 46 7.55 9.50 -2.89
N THR A 47 8.46 10.41 -2.52
CA THR A 47 8.36 11.16 -1.26
C THR A 47 7.08 11.98 -1.17
N ILE A 48 6.67 12.64 -2.26
CA ILE A 48 5.40 13.40 -2.29
C ILE A 48 4.21 12.45 -2.04
N LEU A 49 4.18 11.28 -2.67
CA LEU A 49 3.12 10.29 -2.47
C LEU A 49 3.08 9.78 -1.02
N VAL A 50 4.25 9.54 -0.41
CA VAL A 50 4.35 9.14 1.01
C VAL A 50 3.78 10.23 1.93
N VAL A 51 4.20 11.48 1.73
CA VAL A 51 3.69 12.62 2.52
C VAL A 51 2.18 12.80 2.33
N LEU A 52 1.67 12.65 1.10
CA LEU A 52 0.24 12.71 0.80
C LEU A 52 -0.52 11.59 1.51
N ALA A 53 0.02 10.38 1.55
CA ALA A 53 -0.61 9.24 2.21
C ALA A 53 -0.68 9.41 3.72
N ILE A 54 0.43 9.82 4.35
CA ILE A 54 0.48 10.12 5.78
C ILE A 54 -0.50 11.24 6.11
N SER A 55 -0.42 12.38 5.41
CA SER A 55 -1.26 13.54 5.67
C SER A 55 -2.74 13.21 5.44
N GLY A 56 -3.07 12.50 4.36
CA GLY A 56 -4.43 12.09 4.06
C GLY A 56 -5.00 11.10 5.07
N ARG A 57 -4.20 10.13 5.55
CA ARG A 57 -4.58 9.22 6.63
C ARG A 57 -4.88 9.97 7.93
N LEU A 58 -4.06 10.96 8.28
CA LEU A 58 -4.27 11.78 9.48
C LEU A 58 -5.49 12.70 9.35
N LEU A 59 -5.63 13.38 8.21
CA LEU A 59 -6.75 14.31 7.94
C LEU A 59 -8.10 13.59 7.90
N LEU A 60 -8.15 12.38 7.35
CA LEU A 60 -9.38 11.61 7.23
C LEU A 60 -9.61 10.65 8.40
N ASN A 61 -8.73 10.63 9.41
CA ASN A 61 -8.90 9.81 10.61
C ASN A 61 -10.29 9.93 11.29
N PRO A 62 -10.97 11.10 11.30
CA PRO A 62 -12.34 11.20 11.81
C PRO A 62 -13.40 10.42 11.00
N ILE A 63 -13.11 10.03 9.76
CA ILE A 63 -13.99 9.25 8.90
C ILE A 63 -13.54 7.78 8.99
N PRO A 64 -14.34 6.89 9.59
CA PRO A 64 -13.93 5.51 9.82
C PRO A 64 -13.53 4.80 8.52
N ASN A 65 -12.32 4.22 8.51
CA ASN A 65 -11.75 3.41 7.45
C ASN A 65 -11.72 4.03 6.04
N VAL A 66 -11.87 5.36 5.92
CA VAL A 66 -11.73 6.08 4.63
C VAL A 66 -10.40 6.83 4.61
N GLN A 67 -9.42 6.28 3.91
CA GLN A 67 -8.07 6.84 3.83
C GLN A 67 -7.46 6.57 2.45
N PRO A 68 -6.61 7.47 1.93
CA PRO A 68 -6.10 7.34 0.55
C PRO A 68 -4.96 6.32 0.43
N VAL A 69 -4.51 5.70 1.52
CA VAL A 69 -3.29 4.89 1.55
C VAL A 69 -3.38 3.69 0.61
N THR A 70 -4.50 2.96 0.60
CA THR A 70 -4.69 1.78 -0.25
C THR A 70 -4.68 2.17 -1.73
N PHE A 71 -5.41 3.21 -2.11
CA PHE A 71 -5.34 3.76 -3.47
C PHE A 71 -3.90 4.18 -3.87
N LEU A 72 -3.20 4.91 -3.00
CA LEU A 72 -1.86 5.40 -3.30
C LEU A 72 -0.83 4.26 -3.38
N VAL A 73 -0.93 3.21 -2.55
CA VAL A 73 0.00 2.07 -2.65
C VAL A 73 -0.25 1.23 -3.91
N ILE A 74 -1.49 1.16 -4.41
CA ILE A 74 -1.79 0.57 -5.73
C ILE A 74 -1.07 1.35 -6.83
N MET A 75 -1.20 2.68 -6.81
CA MET A 75 -0.51 3.56 -7.76
C MET A 75 1.01 3.40 -7.66
N VAL A 76 1.57 3.38 -6.45
CA VAL A 76 3.00 3.12 -6.25
C VAL A 76 3.41 1.76 -6.85
N GLY A 77 2.62 0.71 -6.65
CA GLY A 77 2.88 -0.59 -7.25
C GLY A 77 2.89 -0.58 -8.77
N ILE A 78 1.91 0.06 -9.39
CA ILE A 78 1.80 0.15 -10.86
C ILE A 78 2.98 0.90 -11.48
N TYR A 79 3.42 2.00 -10.85
CA TYR A 79 4.38 2.93 -11.45
C TYR A 79 5.81 2.77 -10.97
N PHE A 80 6.04 2.29 -9.75
CA PHE A 80 7.37 2.15 -9.15
C PHE A 80 7.74 0.69 -8.84
N GLY A 81 6.76 -0.21 -8.78
CA GLY A 81 6.96 -1.65 -8.60
C GLY A 81 7.05 -2.09 -7.14
N ILE A 82 7.37 -3.38 -6.98
CA ILE A 82 7.32 -4.14 -5.72
C ILE A 82 8.10 -3.46 -4.59
N SER A 83 9.37 -3.11 -4.82
CA SER A 83 10.25 -2.56 -3.77
C SER A 83 9.71 -1.25 -3.21
N TYR A 84 9.25 -0.36 -4.08
CA TYR A 84 8.67 0.91 -3.68
C TYR A 84 7.33 0.72 -2.96
N SER A 85 6.52 -0.28 -3.32
CA SER A 85 5.29 -0.63 -2.58
C SER A 85 5.57 -1.07 -1.14
N ILE A 86 6.59 -1.91 -0.94
CA ILE A 86 6.98 -2.38 0.40
C ILE A 86 7.47 -1.19 1.23
N ALA A 87 8.36 -0.37 0.66
CA ALA A 87 8.85 0.82 1.34
C ALA A 87 7.72 1.82 1.67
N PHE A 88 6.80 2.06 0.74
CA PHE A 88 5.65 2.93 0.95
C PHE A 88 4.79 2.46 2.12
N ALA A 89 4.40 1.18 2.12
CA ALA A 89 3.57 0.61 3.18
C ALA A 89 4.24 0.74 4.56
N THR A 90 5.53 0.42 4.65
CA THR A 90 6.31 0.55 5.89
C THR A 90 6.41 2.00 6.36
N ILE A 91 6.86 2.91 5.49
CA ILE A 91 7.09 4.32 5.87
C ILE A 91 5.78 4.99 6.26
N VAL A 92 4.71 4.82 5.47
CA VAL A 92 3.42 5.43 5.76
C VAL A 92 2.84 4.90 7.07
N THR A 93 2.87 3.58 7.28
CA THR A 93 2.32 2.99 8.51
C THR A 93 3.06 3.48 9.73
N LEU A 94 4.38 3.28 9.80
CA LEU A 94 5.17 3.63 10.98
C LEU A 94 5.10 5.13 11.27
N SER A 95 5.22 5.99 10.25
CA SER A 95 5.23 7.44 10.44
C SER A 95 3.87 7.97 10.93
N SER A 96 2.76 7.47 10.37
CA SER A 96 1.43 7.90 10.78
C SER A 96 1.01 7.31 12.14
N ASN A 97 1.47 6.10 12.48
CA ASN A 97 1.18 5.44 13.75
C ASN A 97 1.90 6.07 14.95
N VAL A 98 2.95 6.89 14.73
CA VAL A 98 3.48 7.77 15.78
C VAL A 98 2.37 8.67 16.36
N ILE A 99 1.38 9.04 15.54
CA ILE A 99 0.24 9.90 15.93
C ILE A 99 -1.03 9.06 16.18
N LEU A 100 -1.27 8.03 15.36
CA LEU A 100 -2.50 7.21 15.37
C LEU A 100 -2.44 5.96 16.24
N GLU A 101 -1.42 5.85 17.09
CA GLU A 101 -1.09 4.67 17.90
C GLU A 101 -0.47 3.52 17.10
N HIS A 102 0.38 2.75 17.79
CA HIS A 102 1.17 1.64 17.25
C HIS A 102 0.99 0.38 18.10
N GLY A 103 1.02 -0.78 17.45
CA GLY A 103 0.89 -2.08 18.11
C GLY A 103 0.85 -3.23 17.09
N ILE A 104 0.48 -4.46 17.50
CA ILE A 104 0.63 -5.63 16.63
C ILE A 104 -0.09 -5.49 15.29
N TRP A 105 -1.25 -4.82 15.27
CA TRP A 105 -2.03 -4.56 14.06
C TRP A 105 -1.26 -3.72 13.03
N SER A 106 -0.28 -2.92 13.48
CA SER A 106 0.58 -2.11 12.61
C SER A 106 1.42 -2.99 11.68
N ASN A 107 1.85 -4.15 12.16
CA ASN A 107 2.56 -5.13 11.32
C ASN A 107 1.65 -5.68 10.23
N TYR A 108 0.38 -5.97 10.57
CA TYR A 108 -0.61 -6.42 9.60
C TYR A 108 -1.03 -5.30 8.63
N GLN A 109 -1.02 -4.03 9.05
CA GLN A 109 -1.21 -2.89 8.15
C GLN A 109 -0.09 -2.82 7.10
N ILE A 110 1.17 -2.97 7.53
CA ILE A 110 2.33 -3.01 6.62
C ILE A 110 2.20 -4.19 5.65
N ILE A 111 1.90 -5.40 6.16
CA ILE A 111 1.73 -6.60 5.33
C ILE A 111 0.56 -6.43 4.35
N GLY A 112 -0.57 -5.90 4.80
CA GLY A 112 -1.77 -5.69 4.00
C GLY A 112 -1.50 -4.73 2.84
N TRP A 113 -1.00 -3.53 3.13
CA TRP A 113 -0.69 -2.54 2.10
C TRP A 113 0.46 -2.96 1.19
N ALA A 114 1.51 -3.60 1.73
CA ALA A 114 2.59 -4.15 0.91
C ALA A 114 2.05 -5.20 -0.05
N SER A 115 1.20 -6.12 0.42
CA SER A 115 0.56 -7.15 -0.43
C SER A 115 -0.28 -6.54 -1.55
N VAL A 116 -1.09 -5.52 -1.23
CA VAL A 116 -1.87 -4.77 -2.23
C VAL A 116 -0.95 -4.15 -3.29
N GLY A 117 0.10 -3.44 -2.87
CA GLY A 117 1.04 -2.81 -3.79
C GLY A 117 1.88 -3.80 -4.60
N ILE A 118 2.21 -4.97 -4.05
CA ILE A 118 2.90 -6.05 -4.76
C ILE A 118 1.99 -6.64 -5.84
N LEU A 119 0.74 -6.95 -5.50
CA LEU A 119 -0.24 -7.43 -6.47
C LEU A 119 -0.48 -6.41 -7.58
N ALA A 120 -0.58 -5.12 -7.25
CA ALA A 120 -0.70 -4.04 -8.22
C ALA A 120 0.49 -4.00 -9.19
N ALA A 121 1.71 -4.16 -8.67
CA ALA A 121 2.94 -4.21 -9.47
C ALA A 121 2.98 -5.44 -10.40
N LEU A 122 2.62 -6.61 -9.91
CA LEU A 122 2.58 -7.86 -10.69
C LEU A 122 1.51 -7.83 -11.78
N LEU A 123 0.36 -7.22 -11.50
CA LEU A 123 -0.78 -7.09 -12.41
C LEU A 123 -0.74 -5.81 -13.26
N ARG A 124 0.38 -5.09 -13.29
CA ARG A 124 0.55 -3.79 -13.99
C ARG A 124 -0.05 -3.77 -15.40
N ASN A 125 0.18 -4.82 -16.18
CA ASN A 125 -0.27 -4.90 -17.59
C ASN A 125 -1.81 -4.94 -17.72
N GLN A 126 -2.53 -5.27 -16.65
CA GLN A 126 -3.99 -5.21 -16.62
C GLN A 126 -4.49 -3.76 -16.45
N PHE A 127 -3.69 -2.90 -15.83
CA PHE A 127 -4.03 -1.51 -15.54
C PHE A 127 -3.52 -0.53 -16.59
N ILE A 128 -2.38 -0.81 -17.23
CA ILE A 128 -1.84 0.05 -18.29
C ILE A 128 -2.07 -0.60 -19.65
N GLN A 129 -2.95 -0.01 -20.46
CA GLN A 129 -3.30 -0.48 -21.80
C GLN A 129 -3.07 0.65 -22.79
N ASN A 130 -2.25 0.40 -23.83
CA ASN A 130 -1.87 1.42 -24.82
C ASN A 130 -1.37 2.73 -24.18
N GLU A 131 -0.47 2.60 -23.19
CA GLU A 131 0.11 3.71 -22.42
C GLU A 131 -0.89 4.53 -21.59
N LYS A 132 -2.16 4.08 -21.49
CA LYS A 132 -3.21 4.74 -20.72
C LYS A 132 -3.62 3.89 -19.53
N LEU A 133 -3.99 4.56 -18.45
CA LEU A 133 -4.51 3.93 -17.25
C LEU A 133 -5.97 3.50 -17.49
N ASN A 134 -6.25 2.22 -17.31
CA ASN A 134 -7.60 1.65 -17.34
C ASN A 134 -8.26 1.86 -15.97
N ILE A 135 -9.08 2.91 -15.89
CA ILE A 135 -9.78 3.32 -14.66
C ILE A 135 -10.75 2.25 -14.16
N THR A 136 -11.40 1.50 -15.05
CA THR A 136 -12.35 0.45 -14.67
C THR A 136 -11.63 -0.68 -13.95
N ASN A 137 -10.55 -1.21 -14.53
CA ASN A 137 -9.76 -2.27 -13.90
C ASN A 137 -9.14 -1.79 -12.59
N LEU A 138 -8.69 -0.53 -12.54
CA LEU A 138 -8.15 0.06 -11.32
C LEU A 138 -9.21 0.17 -10.22
N ALA A 139 -10.44 0.62 -10.55
CA ALA A 139 -11.53 0.75 -9.59
C ALA A 139 -11.97 -0.61 -9.03
N ILE A 140 -12.07 -1.63 -9.89
CA ILE A 140 -12.39 -3.01 -9.46
C ILE A 140 -11.29 -3.53 -8.52
N PHE A 141 -10.02 -3.33 -8.89
CA PHE A 141 -8.91 -3.77 -8.06
C PHE A 141 -8.81 -2.99 -6.75
N ALA A 142 -9.10 -1.70 -6.75
CA ALA A 142 -9.12 -0.87 -5.55
C ALA A 142 -10.25 -1.27 -4.59
N ALA A 143 -11.43 -1.63 -5.13
CA ALA A 143 -12.52 -2.20 -4.35
C ALA A 143 -12.11 -3.54 -3.71
N PHE A 144 -11.55 -4.47 -4.50
CA PHE A 144 -11.02 -5.73 -3.97
C PHE A 144 -9.93 -5.51 -2.90
N SER A 145 -9.06 -4.54 -3.12
CA SER A 145 -7.95 -4.23 -2.22
C SER A 145 -8.39 -3.69 -0.86
N GLY A 146 -9.57 -3.03 -0.78
CA GLY A 146 -10.17 -2.62 0.49
C GLY A 146 -10.39 -3.83 1.40
N PHE A 147 -11.18 -4.80 0.92
CA PHE A 147 -11.41 -6.06 1.65
C PHE A 147 -10.13 -6.83 1.92
N LEU A 148 -9.24 -6.97 0.93
CA LEU A 148 -7.97 -7.69 1.11
C LEU A 148 -7.16 -7.08 2.27
N PHE A 149 -7.04 -5.75 2.30
CA PHE A 149 -6.35 -5.06 3.38
C PHE A 149 -7.05 -5.27 4.72
N ASP A 150 -8.35 -5.00 4.80
CA ASP A 150 -9.11 -5.04 6.05
C ASP A 150 -9.06 -6.43 6.68
N TRP A 151 -9.15 -7.48 5.86
CA TRP A 151 -9.13 -8.85 6.35
C TRP A 151 -7.73 -9.31 6.76
N ILE A 152 -6.67 -8.87 6.07
CA ILE A 152 -5.29 -9.09 6.53
C ILE A 152 -5.08 -8.40 7.88
N VAL A 153 -5.50 -7.13 8.03
CA VAL A 153 -5.41 -6.40 9.30
C VAL A 153 -6.22 -7.10 10.40
N SER A 154 -7.40 -7.61 10.06
CA SER A 154 -8.27 -8.33 10.98
C SER A 154 -7.63 -9.60 11.56
N LEU A 155 -6.67 -10.23 10.87
CA LEU A 155 -5.93 -11.38 11.41
C LEU A 155 -5.19 -11.04 12.71
N SER A 156 -4.89 -9.76 12.97
CA SER A 156 -4.27 -9.31 14.22
C SER A 156 -5.09 -9.64 15.47
N ILE A 157 -6.42 -9.76 15.36
CA ILE A 157 -7.28 -10.10 16.51
C ILE A 157 -7.00 -11.49 17.08
N LEU A 158 -6.51 -12.41 16.24
CA LEU A 158 -6.24 -13.81 16.60
C LEU A 158 -5.10 -13.96 17.62
N HIS A 159 -4.37 -12.89 17.92
CA HIS A 159 -3.40 -12.88 19.02
C HIS A 159 -4.06 -12.78 20.40
N ASN A 160 -5.33 -12.34 20.47
CA ASN A 160 -6.05 -12.10 21.72
C ASN A 160 -7.29 -12.96 21.91
N VAL A 161 -7.85 -13.48 20.82
CA VAL A 161 -9.10 -14.24 20.84
C VAL A 161 -8.94 -15.56 20.11
N ASP A 162 -9.74 -16.54 20.53
CA ASP A 162 -9.83 -17.81 19.83
C ASP A 162 -10.31 -17.63 18.39
N THR A 163 -9.81 -18.49 17.50
CA THR A 163 -10.17 -18.50 16.07
C THR A 163 -11.67 -18.66 15.81
N SER A 164 -12.41 -19.23 16.77
CA SER A 164 -13.88 -19.35 16.72
C SER A 164 -14.60 -17.99 16.68
N PHE A 165 -14.00 -16.91 17.19
CA PHE A 165 -14.58 -15.57 17.15
C PHE A 165 -14.26 -14.78 15.87
N PHE A 166 -13.37 -15.29 15.03
CA PHE A 166 -12.87 -14.55 13.87
C PHE A 166 -13.96 -14.17 12.88
N LEU A 167 -14.87 -15.11 12.56
CA LEU A 167 -15.98 -14.84 11.64
C LEU A 167 -16.91 -13.74 12.19
N ILE A 168 -17.20 -13.78 13.49
CA ILE A 168 -18.03 -12.78 14.16
C ILE A 168 -17.34 -11.41 14.13
N TYR A 169 -16.02 -11.38 14.33
CA TYR A 169 -15.23 -10.16 14.23
C TYR A 169 -15.31 -9.53 12.82
N LEU A 170 -15.12 -10.34 11.76
CA LEU A 170 -15.25 -9.86 10.37
C LEU A 170 -16.66 -9.33 10.08
N LEU A 171 -17.71 -10.02 10.52
CA LEU A 171 -19.09 -9.59 10.29
C LEU A 171 -19.40 -8.26 11.00
N ASN A 172 -18.85 -8.02 12.19
CA ASN A 172 -19.00 -6.75 12.89
C ASN A 172 -18.20 -5.62 12.21
N GLY A 173 -17.05 -5.93 11.61
CA GLY A 173 -16.21 -4.99 10.86
C GLY A 173 -16.74 -4.64 9.46
N PHE A 174 -17.61 -5.48 8.90
CA PHE A 174 -17.99 -5.42 7.49
C PHE A 174 -18.51 -4.06 7.00
N PHE A 175 -19.22 -3.29 7.84
CA PHE A 175 -19.65 -1.94 7.47
C PHE A 175 -18.45 -1.00 7.23
N PHE A 176 -17.42 -1.09 8.07
CA PHE A 176 -16.19 -0.33 7.91
C PHE A 176 -15.38 -0.80 6.70
N ASP A 177 -15.39 -2.11 6.40
CA ASP A 177 -14.78 -2.63 5.17
C ASP A 177 -15.45 -2.02 3.92
N LEU A 178 -16.79 -1.93 3.92
CA LEU A 178 -17.52 -1.29 2.83
C LEU A 178 -17.19 0.19 2.68
N LEU A 179 -17.03 0.93 3.78
CA LEU A 179 -16.59 2.34 3.71
C LEU A 179 -15.22 2.46 3.06
N HIS A 180 -14.28 1.57 3.39
CA HIS A 180 -12.95 1.56 2.81
C HIS A 180 -12.99 1.25 1.31
N VAL A 181 -13.79 0.25 0.90
CA VAL A 181 -14.04 -0.11 -0.50
C VAL A 181 -14.57 1.09 -1.29
N VAL A 182 -15.63 1.74 -0.78
CA VAL A 182 -16.23 2.92 -1.43
C VAL A 182 -15.23 4.07 -1.50
N GLY A 183 -14.52 4.35 -0.41
CA GLY A 183 -13.48 5.38 -0.36
C GLY A 183 -12.41 5.16 -1.43
N ASN A 184 -11.91 3.94 -1.56
CA ASN A 184 -10.92 3.58 -2.58
C ASN A 184 -11.43 3.79 -4.01
N VAL A 185 -12.67 3.40 -4.30
CA VAL A 185 -13.28 3.64 -5.63
C VAL A 185 -13.43 5.14 -5.90
N VAL A 186 -13.82 5.93 -4.90
CA VAL A 186 -13.92 7.39 -5.01
C VAL A 186 -12.55 8.02 -5.27
N PHE A 187 -11.50 7.58 -4.57
CA PHE A 187 -10.14 8.06 -4.82
C PHE A 187 -9.66 7.73 -6.23
N VAL A 188 -9.97 6.52 -6.73
CA VAL A 188 -9.69 6.17 -8.13
C VAL A 188 -10.40 7.11 -9.09
N ALA A 189 -11.71 7.33 -8.91
CA ALA A 189 -12.50 8.17 -9.80
C ALA A 189 -11.99 9.62 -9.89
N TRP A 190 -11.52 10.20 -8.77
CA TRP A 190 -11.08 11.59 -8.73
C TRP A 190 -9.59 11.81 -8.99
N PHE A 191 -8.72 10.90 -8.53
CA PHE A 191 -7.29 11.17 -8.47
C PHE A 191 -6.43 10.25 -9.35
N ALA A 192 -6.95 9.15 -9.88
CA ALA A 192 -6.14 8.20 -10.65
C ALA A 192 -5.50 8.82 -11.90
N ASN A 193 -6.28 9.55 -12.70
CA ASN A 193 -5.79 10.20 -13.92
C ASN A 193 -4.71 11.28 -13.65
N PRO A 194 -4.94 12.29 -12.78
CA PRO A 194 -3.92 13.31 -12.53
C PRO A 194 -2.65 12.74 -11.90
N LEU A 195 -2.77 11.75 -11.01
CA LEU A 195 -1.58 11.09 -10.43
C LEU A 195 -0.84 10.21 -11.45
N SER A 196 -1.56 9.49 -12.31
CA SER A 196 -0.98 8.75 -13.44
C SER A 196 -0.13 9.64 -14.32
N GLU A 197 -0.66 10.81 -14.71
CA GLU A 197 0.05 11.77 -15.54
C GLU A 197 1.30 12.32 -14.84
N LEU A 198 1.19 12.66 -13.55
CA LEU A 198 2.32 13.13 -12.74
C LEU A 198 3.44 12.08 -12.67
N MET A 199 3.10 10.82 -12.39
CA MET A 199 4.06 9.74 -12.24
C MET A 199 4.72 9.40 -13.59
N ASN A 200 3.94 9.22 -14.66
CA ASN A 200 4.46 8.93 -16.00
C ASN A 200 5.52 9.94 -16.48
N ARG A 201 5.37 11.23 -16.13
CA ARG A 201 6.38 12.25 -16.48
C ARG A 201 7.74 12.00 -15.81
N HIS A 202 7.76 11.34 -14.64
CA HIS A 202 8.95 11.24 -13.78
C HIS A 202 9.46 9.80 -13.56
N THR A 203 8.73 8.78 -14.04
CA THR A 203 9.15 7.37 -14.04
C THR A 203 9.37 6.85 -15.45
N ASP A 204 10.57 6.33 -15.78
CA ASP A 204 10.92 5.74 -17.09
C ASP A 204 10.52 4.28 -17.27
N LEU A 205 9.59 3.78 -16.47
CA LEU A 205 9.24 2.36 -16.43
C LEU A 205 8.35 1.92 -17.60
N THR A 206 8.08 2.79 -18.57
CA THR A 206 7.24 2.53 -19.75
C THR A 206 7.99 1.99 -20.96
N THR A 207 9.31 1.93 -20.97
CA THR A 207 10.06 1.28 -22.07
C THR A 207 10.55 -0.11 -21.66
N PRO A 208 10.02 -1.20 -22.24
CA PRO A 208 10.82 -2.42 -22.39
C PRO A 208 12.12 -2.00 -23.08
N LYS A 209 13.27 -2.34 -22.50
CA LYS A 209 14.55 -2.19 -23.21
C LYS A 209 14.38 -2.90 -24.55
N ALA A 210 14.35 -2.13 -25.65
CA ALA A 210 14.50 -2.70 -26.97
C ALA A 210 15.79 -3.51 -26.93
N VAL A 211 15.69 -4.81 -27.22
CA VAL A 211 16.84 -5.67 -27.41
C VAL A 211 17.72 -4.97 -28.44
N PRO A 212 19.02 -4.70 -28.16
CA PRO A 212 19.90 -4.17 -29.18
C PRO A 212 19.85 -5.16 -30.33
N GLU A 213 19.33 -4.69 -31.47
CA GLU A 213 19.37 -5.44 -32.71
C GLU A 213 20.85 -5.74 -32.95
N LEU A 214 21.24 -6.99 -32.68
CA LEU A 214 22.58 -7.48 -32.92
C LEU A 214 22.84 -7.26 -34.41
N ALA A 215 23.65 -6.25 -34.69
CA ALA A 215 24.09 -5.93 -36.03
C ALA A 215 24.57 -7.22 -36.70
N SER A 216 23.84 -7.63 -37.71
CA SER A 216 24.27 -8.63 -38.68
C SER A 216 25.58 -8.18 -39.30
N ASN A 217 26.65 -8.93 -39.05
CA ASN A 217 27.84 -9.04 -39.87
C ASN A 217 28.28 -10.51 -39.87
#